data_AF-A0A6P0U027-F1
#
_entry.id   AF-A0A6P0U027-F1
#
_cell.length_a   1.000
_cell.length_b   1.000
_cell.length_c   1.000
_cell.angle_alpha   90.00
_cell.angle_beta   90.00
_cell.angle_gamma   90.00
#
_symmetry.space_group_name_H-M   'P 1'
#
loop_
_entity.id
_entity.type
_entity.pdbx_description
1 polymer ?
#
loop_
_entity_poly.entity_id
_entity_poly.type
_entity_poly.pdbx_seq_one_letter_code
_entity_poly.pdbx_strand_id
1 'polypeptide(L)' 'MEKKLYYRFEQLKAEYPEAAVELWAMDEHRLGLKPIFRRVWTPVGVQPIAEVNWRFQWFWVYGFVNPQSGAN' A
#
# COMPACT_ATOMS: atom_id res chain seq x y z
N MET A 1 -3.26 6.51 -11.63
CA MET A 1 -4.70 6.17 -11.67
C MET A 1 -5.05 5.84 -13.12
N GLU A 2 -5.35 4.57 -13.41
CA GLU A 2 -5.76 4.18 -14.77
C GLU A 2 -7.06 4.91 -15.13
N LYS A 3 -6.96 5.86 -16.06
CA LYS A 3 -8.10 6.64 -16.54
C LYS A 3 -9.20 5.80 -17.22
N LYS A 4 -8.96 4.50 -17.41
CA LYS A 4 -9.84 3.55 -18.11
C LYS A 4 -10.74 2.72 -17.18
N LEU A 5 -10.46 2.68 -15.88
CA LEU A 5 -11.18 1.81 -14.94
C LEU A 5 -12.67 2.17 -14.82
N TYR A 6 -12.97 3.47 -14.77
CA TYR A 6 -14.34 3.97 -14.71
C TYR A 6 -15.18 3.51 -15.92
N TYR A 7 -14.65 3.69 -17.13
CA TYR A 7 -15.36 3.27 -18.35
C TYR A 7 -15.59 1.75 -18.39
N ARG A 8 -14.63 0.95 -17.90
CA ARG A 8 -14.80 -0.51 -17.85
C ARG A 8 -15.84 -0.92 -16.82
N PHE A 9 -15.90 -0.25 -15.67
CA PHE A 9 -16.91 -0.50 -14.65
C PHE A 9 -18.33 -0.22 -15.17
N GLU A 10 -18.54 0.92 -15.83
CA GLU A 10 -19.84 1.25 -16.44
C GLU A 10 -20.24 0.26 -17.55
N GLN A 11 -19.29 -0.17 -18.38
CA GLN A 11 -19.54 -1.21 -19.38
C GLN A 11 -19.96 -2.53 -18.75
N LEU A 12 -19.29 -2.97 -17.68
CA LEU A 12 -19.62 -4.22 -16.99
C LEU A 12 -20.99 -4.15 -16.34
N LYS A 13 -21.37 -3.01 -15.76
CA LYS A 13 -22.73 -2.80 -15.26
C LYS A 13 -23.79 -2.91 -16.36
N ALA A 14 -23.51 -2.39 -17.56
CA ALA A 14 -24.42 -2.48 -18.70
C ALA A 14 -24.48 -3.89 -19.30
N GLU A 15 -23.36 -4.62 -19.31
CA GLU A 15 -23.27 -6.00 -19.85
C GLU A 15 -23.97 -7.02 -18.95
N TYR A 16 -23.96 -6.78 -17.63
CA TYR A 16 -24.54 -7.67 -16.62
C TYR A 16 -25.55 -6.94 -15.71
N PRO A 17 -26.72 -6.53 -16.23
CA PRO A 17 -27.68 -5.71 -15.49
C PRO A 17 -28.32 -6.44 -14.29
N GLU A 18 -28.42 -7.77 -14.35
CA GLU A 18 -28.98 -8.61 -13.28
C GLU A 18 -27.94 -8.92 -12.18
N ALA A 19 -26.66 -8.59 -12.40
CA ALA A 19 -25.58 -8.87 -11.46
C ALA A 19 -25.20 -7.62 -10.65
N ALA A 20 -24.90 -7.80 -9.36
CA ALA A 20 -24.34 -6.75 -8.54
C ALA A 20 -22.85 -6.56 -8.88
N VAL A 21 -22.53 -5.51 -9.64
CA VAL A 21 -21.15 -5.16 -10.00
C VAL A 21 -20.63 -4.11 -9.01
N GLU A 22 -19.59 -4.47 -8.26
CA GLU A 22 -18.93 -3.61 -7.29
C GLU A 22 -17.49 -3.29 -7.67
N LEU A 23 -17.03 -2.11 -7.27
CA LEU A 23 -15.65 -1.69 -7.40
C LEU A 23 -14.99 -1.75 -6.03
N TRP A 24 -13.93 -2.52 -5.92
CA TRP A 24 -13.11 -2.61 -4.71
C TRP A 24 -11.68 -2.19 -5.04
N ALA A 25 -11.08 -1.39 -4.16
CA ALA A 25 -9.66 -1.08 -4.18
C ALA A 25 -8.95 -2.00 -3.20
N MET A 26 -7.79 -2.50 -3.61
CA MET A 26 -6.93 -3.34 -2.78
C MET A 26 -5.53 -2.72 -2.76
N ASP A 27 -4.87 -2.81 -1.62
CA ASP A 27 -3.42 -2.63 -1.54
C ASP A 27 -2.78 -3.67 -0.63
N GLU A 28 -1.51 -3.92 -0.89
CA GLU A 28 -0.67 -4.81 -0.10
C GLU A 28 0.49 -4.01 0.48
N HIS A 29 0.64 -4.08 1.80
CA HIS A 29 1.73 -3.42 2.49
C HIS A 29 2.58 -4.41 3.27
N ARG A 30 3.88 -4.40 2.98
CA ARG A 30 4.86 -5.20 3.70
C ARG A 30 5.37 -4.43 4.91
N LEU A 31 4.96 -4.86 6.09
CA LEU A 31 5.50 -4.42 7.36
C LEU A 31 6.70 -5.28 7.76
N GLY A 32 7.68 -4.69 8.41
CA GLY A 32 8.85 -5.43 8.88
C GLY A 32 9.80 -4.56 9.66
N LEU A 33 10.81 -5.19 10.24
CA LEU A 33 11.84 -4.53 11.04
C LEU A 33 12.88 -3.84 10.16
N LYS A 34 12.42 -3.01 9.20
CA LYS A 34 13.32 -2.16 8.43
C LYS A 34 13.90 -1.09 9.36
N PRO A 35 15.22 -1.02 9.52
CA PRO A 35 15.86 0.00 10.34
C PRO A 35 15.53 1.40 9.80
N ILE A 36 15.15 2.30 10.71
CA ILE A 36 14.94 3.71 10.39
C ILE A 36 16.16 4.48 10.90
N PHE A 37 16.95 5.03 9.98
CA PHE A 37 18.06 5.90 10.35
C PHE A 37 17.53 7.24 10.87
N ARG A 38 18.15 7.73 11.94
CA ARG A 38 17.88 9.06 12.50
C ARG A 38 19.10 9.95 12.35
N ARG A 39 18.85 11.26 12.30
CA ARG A 39 19.93 12.27 12.26
C ARG A 39 20.56 12.38 13.64
N VAL A 40 21.88 12.44 13.68
CA VAL A 40 22.68 12.67 14.89
C VAL A 40 23.70 13.78 14.62
N TRP A 41 24.09 14.51 15.66
CA TRP A 41 25.23 15.42 15.58
C TRP A 41 26.53 14.63 15.72
N THR A 42 27.52 15.01 14.92
CA THR A 42 28.83 14.35 14.86
C THR A 42 29.90 15.42 14.59
N PRO A 43 31.13 15.27 15.12
CA PRO A 43 32.23 16.17 14.81
C PRO A 43 32.48 16.27 13.30
N VAL A 44 33.01 17.42 12.87
CA VAL A 44 33.37 17.64 11.47
C VAL A 44 34.40 16.59 11.02
N GLY A 45 34.12 15.93 9.91
CA GLY A 45 34.98 14.87 9.36
C GLY A 45 34.76 13.48 9.96
N VAL A 46 33.85 13.32 10.92
CA VAL A 46 33.52 12.01 11.51
C VAL A 46 32.23 11.46 10.92
N GLN A 47 32.31 10.26 10.35
CA GLN A 47 31.15 9.52 9.86
C GLN A 47 30.57 8.67 10.98
N PRO A 48 29.31 8.88 11.39
CA PRO A 48 28.67 8.06 12.42
C PRO A 48 28.36 6.68 11.83
N ILE A 49 28.70 5.63 12.58
CA ILE A 49 28.39 4.25 12.23
C ILE A 49 27.15 3.84 13.02
N ALA A 50 26.11 3.39 12.31
CA ALA A 50 24.91 2.86 12.93
C ALA A 50 25.02 1.35 13.06
N GLU A 51 24.81 0.84 14.28
CA GLU A 51 24.58 -0.59 14.48
C GLU A 51 23.17 -0.94 13.99
N VAL A 52 23.11 -1.86 13.03
CA VAL A 52 21.87 -2.23 12.37
C VAL A 52 21.63 -3.73 12.56
N ASN A 53 20.55 -4.08 13.24
CA ASN A 53 20.07 -5.46 13.33
C ASN A 53 18.99 -5.70 12.27
N TRP A 54 19.42 -5.91 11.02
CA TRP A 54 18.49 -6.13 9.92
C TRP A 54 17.97 -7.56 9.93
N ARG A 55 16.70 -7.74 10.30
CA ARG A 55 16.00 -9.03 10.22
C ARG A 55 15.09 -9.07 8.99
N PHE A 56 15.23 -10.08 8.15
CA PHE A 56 14.34 -10.35 7.00
C PHE A 56 13.03 -11.01 7.45
N GLN A 57 12.38 -10.42 8.45
CA GLN A 57 11.06 -10.82 8.91
C GLN A 57 10.04 -9.83 8.37
N TRP A 58 9.10 -10.35 7.59
CA TRP A 58 8.08 -9.56 6.91
C TRP A 58 6.71 -10.04 7.34
N PHE A 59 5.86 -9.08 7.69
CA PHE A 59 4.43 -9.26 7.90
C PHE A 59 3.70 -8.58 6.75
N TRP A 60 2.77 -9.29 6.15
CA TRP A 60 2.01 -8.79 5.00
C TRP A 60 0.64 -8.34 5.47
N VAL A 61 0.28 -7.10 5.13
CA VAL A 61 -1.04 -6.53 5.38
C VAL A 61 -1.71 -6.37 4.04
N TYR A 62 -2.92 -6.89 3.93
CA TYR A 62 -3.79 -6.67 2.78
C TYR A 62 -4.96 -5.83 3.25
N GLY A 63 -5.27 -4.77 2.52
CA GLY A 63 -6.42 -3.92 2.76
C GLY A 63 -7.32 -3.91 1.55
N PHE A 64 -8.63 -4.05 1.79
CA PHE A 64 -9.66 -3.86 0.79
C PHE A 64 -10.54 -2.70 1.22
N VAL A 65 -11.02 -1.92 0.26
CA VAL A 65 -12.00 -0.87 0.54
C VAL A 65 -12.94 -0.70 -0.65
N ASN A 66 -14.23 -0.62 -0.35
CA ASN A 66 -15.20 -0.12 -1.30
C ASN A 66 -15.15 1.42 -1.26
N PRO A 67 -14.68 2.08 -2.32
CA PRO A 67 -14.48 3.53 -2.32
C PRO A 67 -15.79 4.33 -2.27
N GLN A 68 -16.94 3.72 -2.57
CA GLN A 68 -18.25 4.39 -2.51
C GLN A 68 -18.87 4.29 -1.11
N SER A 69 -18.80 3.12 -0.48
CA SER A 69 -19.45 2.88 0.83
C SER A 69 -18.50 2.98 2.03
N GLY A 70 -17.19 2.89 1.81
CA GLY A 70 -16.19 2.83 2.88
C GLY A 70 -16.12 1.49 3.62
N ALA A 71 -16.85 0.48 3.16
CA ALA A 71 -16.72 -0.89 3.69
C ALA A 71 -15.31 -1.43 3.43
N ASN A 72 -14.77 -2.21 4.38
CA ASN A 72 -13.41 -2.75 4.36
C ASN A 72 -13.34 -4.21 4.79
#